data_AF-A0A9E4SW81-F1
#
_entry.id   AF-A0A9E4SW81-F1
#
_cell.length_a   1.000
_cell.length_b   1.000
_cell.length_c   1.000
_cell.angle_alpha   90.00
_cell.angle_beta   90.00
_cell.angle_gamma   90.00
#
_symmetry.space_group_name_H-M   'P 1'
#
loop_
_entity.id
_entity.type
_entity.pdbx_description
1 polymer ?
#
loop_
_entity_poly.entity_id
_entity_poly.type
_entity_poly.pdbx_seq_one_letter_code
_entity_poly.pdbx_strand_id
1 'polypeptide(L)'
;MPEQMDLETQAAFLKMAEEGPEMTCADTPVKILEAASAEAEPTPFMEEYFAIGHGAWLAVKHGRRISLPQNLVDRAILVLWNRACLL
;
A
#
# COMPACT_ATOMS: atom_id res chain seq x y z
N MET A 1 21.94 5.30 -4.36
CA MET A 1 20.51 5.66 -4.33
C MET A 1 19.80 4.56 -5.11
N PRO A 2 18.88 3.79 -4.52
CA PRO A 2 18.08 2.84 -5.30
C PRO A 2 17.37 3.60 -6.44
N GLU A 3 17.23 2.94 -7.59
CA GLU A 3 16.55 3.55 -8.75
C GLU A 3 15.11 3.88 -8.35
N GLN A 4 14.72 5.15 -8.51
CA GLN A 4 13.34 5.56 -8.29
C GLN A 4 12.44 4.84 -9.28
N MET A 5 11.39 4.22 -8.74
CA MET A 5 10.41 3.50 -9.54
C MET A 5 9.71 4.47 -10.50
N ASP A 6 9.73 4.16 -11.80
CA ASP A 6 9.07 4.96 -12.82
C ASP A 6 7.55 5.01 -12.64
N LEU A 7 6.93 6.03 -13.25
CA LEU A 7 5.50 6.31 -13.11
C LEU A 7 4.61 5.18 -13.65
N GLU A 8 5.05 4.47 -14.68
CA GLU A 8 4.30 3.37 -15.27
C GLU A 8 4.22 2.18 -14.31
N THR A 9 5.36 1.85 -13.67
CA THR A 9 5.44 0.82 -12.64
C THR A 9 4.61 1.20 -11.42
N GLN A 10 4.67 2.46 -10.98
CA GLN A 10 3.85 2.93 -9.86
C GLN A 10 2.36 2.75 -10.18
N ALA A 11 1.90 3.20 -11.34
CA ALA A 11 0.51 3.05 -11.76
C ALA A 11 0.06 1.58 -11.82
N ALA A 12 0.94 0.68 -12.30
CA ALA A 12 0.66 -0.76 -12.32
C ALA A 12 0.48 -1.33 -10.90
N PHE A 13 1.29 -0.89 -9.94
CA PHE A 13 1.16 -1.33 -8.55
C PHE A 13 -0.07 -0.76 -7.85
N LEU A 14 -0.44 0.50 -8.11
CA LEU A 14 -1.70 1.05 -7.58
C LEU A 14 -2.90 0.27 -8.10
N LYS A 15 -2.91 -0.07 -9.39
CA LYS A 15 -3.94 -0.92 -10.00
C LYS A 15 -3.99 -2.31 -9.37
N MET A 16 -2.83 -2.92 -9.13
CA MET A 16 -2.73 -4.21 -8.44
C MET A 16 -3.33 -4.16 -7.02
N ALA A 17 -3.05 -3.10 -6.26
CA ALA A 17 -3.63 -2.91 -4.92
C ALA A 17 -5.16 -2.75 -4.96
N GLU A 18 -5.69 -2.09 -6.00
CA GLU A 18 -7.14 -1.94 -6.18
C GLU A 18 -7.82 -3.27 -6.58
N GLU A 19 -7.20 -4.01 -7.50
CA GLU A 19 -7.75 -5.26 -8.05
C GLU A 19 -7.55 -6.47 -7.13
N GLY A 20 -6.62 -6.39 -6.17
CA GLY A 20 -6.25 -7.47 -5.25
C GLY A 20 -6.63 -7.21 -3.78
N PRO A 21 -7.92 -7.06 -3.41
CA PRO A 21 -8.34 -6.77 -2.03
C PRO A 21 -8.02 -7.88 -1.02
N GLU A 22 -7.68 -9.08 -1.48
CA GLU A 22 -7.26 -10.22 -0.64
C GLU A 22 -5.74 -10.33 -0.48
N MET A 23 -4.97 -9.49 -1.17
CA MET A 23 -3.51 -9.48 -1.05
C MET A 23 -3.08 -9.14 0.37
N THR A 24 -2.17 -9.93 0.90
CA THR A 24 -1.57 -9.69 2.21
C THR A 24 -0.22 -8.98 2.05
N CYS A 25 0.35 -8.48 3.15
CA CYS A 25 1.71 -7.93 3.12
C CYS A 25 2.75 -8.95 2.60
N ALA A 26 2.51 -10.25 2.78
CA ALA A 26 3.39 -11.32 2.26
C ALA A 26 3.34 -11.45 0.72
N ASP A 27 2.25 -11.00 0.10
CA ASP A 27 2.08 -10.99 -1.36
C ASP A 27 2.57 -9.68 -1.99
N THR A 28 3.14 -8.78 -1.18
CA THR A 28 3.59 -7.47 -1.66
C THR A 28 4.80 -7.65 -2.60
N PRO A 29 4.78 -7.03 -3.80
CA PRO A 29 5.88 -7.09 -4.74
C PRO A 29 7.23 -6.72 -4.11
N VAL A 30 8.29 -7.49 -4.41
CA VAL A 30 9.65 -7.24 -3.89
C VAL A 30 10.12 -5.82 -4.14
N LYS A 31 9.79 -5.22 -5.30
CA LYS A 31 10.16 -3.83 -5.62
C LYS A 31 9.55 -2.82 -4.64
N ILE A 32 8.35 -3.09 -4.11
CA ILE A 32 7.73 -2.27 -3.07
C ILE A 32 8.43 -2.51 -1.73
N LEU A 33 8.80 -3.75 -1.41
CA LEU A 33 9.57 -4.07 -0.19
C LEU A 33 10.96 -3.41 -0.19
N GLU A 34 11.67 -3.43 -1.32
CA GLU A 34 12.96 -2.78 -1.49
C GLU A 34 12.84 -1.27 -1.32
N ALA A 35 11.87 -0.65 -2.02
CA ALA A 35 11.57 0.76 -1.83
C ALA A 35 11.22 1.04 -0.36
N ALA A 36 10.47 0.14 0.28
CA ALA A 36 10.05 0.31 1.64
C ALA A 36 11.20 0.30 2.64
N SER A 37 12.14 -0.62 2.44
CA SER A 37 13.35 -0.75 3.27
C SER A 37 14.33 0.41 3.12
N ALA A 38 14.27 1.15 2.02
CA ALA A 38 15.19 2.24 1.71
C ALA A 38 14.82 3.58 2.38
N GLU A 39 13.58 3.71 2.86
CA GLU A 39 13.02 4.98 3.34
C GLU A 39 12.72 4.91 4.84
N ALA A 40 12.92 6.02 5.56
CA ALA A 40 12.63 6.08 7.00
C ALA A 40 11.13 6.17 7.31
N GLU A 41 10.35 6.70 6.36
CA GLU A 41 8.91 6.91 6.41
C GLU A 41 8.30 6.54 5.05
N PRO A 42 7.00 6.17 4.98
CA PRO A 42 6.36 5.88 3.71
C PRO A 42 6.40 7.10 2.78
N THR A 43 6.83 6.88 1.54
CA THR A 43 6.76 7.89 0.48
C THR A 43 5.31 8.14 0.06
N PRO A 44 4.99 9.24 -0.65
CA PRO A 44 3.63 9.49 -1.15
C PRO A 44 3.06 8.33 -1.99
N PHE A 45 3.90 7.68 -2.80
CA PHE A 45 3.50 6.50 -3.56
C PHE A 45 3.12 5.33 -2.63
N MET A 46 3.88 5.11 -1.56
CA MET A 46 3.60 4.03 -0.61
C MET A 46 2.33 4.32 0.19
N GLU A 47 2.13 5.56 0.62
CA GLU A 47 0.89 5.99 1.26
C GLU A 47 -0.33 5.70 0.39
N GLU A 48 -0.25 6.07 -0.90
CA GLU A 48 -1.30 5.81 -1.87
C GLU A 48 -1.52 4.30 -2.10
N TYR A 49 -0.45 3.53 -2.30
CA TYR A 49 -0.51 2.08 -2.48
C TYR A 49 -1.22 1.39 -1.30
N PHE A 50 -0.81 1.69 -0.05
CA PHE A 50 -1.43 1.10 1.13
C PHE A 50 -2.85 1.59 1.36
N ALA A 51 -3.15 2.87 1.07
CA ALA A 51 -4.50 3.41 1.19
C ALA A 51 -5.48 2.75 0.21
N ILE A 52 -5.06 2.55 -1.05
CA ILE A 52 -5.87 1.88 -2.08
C ILE A 52 -6.14 0.44 -1.66
N GLY A 53 -5.10 -0.32 -1.29
CA GLY A 53 -5.26 -1.72 -0.89
C GLY A 53 -6.17 -1.87 0.35
N HIS A 54 -5.97 -1.04 1.36
CA HIS A 54 -6.82 -1.03 2.56
C HIS A 54 -8.27 -0.65 2.22
N GLY A 55 -8.48 0.33 1.35
CA GLY A 55 -9.80 0.74 0.88
C GLY A 55 -10.52 -0.36 0.09
N ALA A 56 -9.81 -1.05 -0.80
CA ALA A 56 -10.32 -2.18 -1.57
C ALA A 56 -10.73 -3.35 -0.65
N TRP A 57 -9.88 -3.69 0.31
CA TRP A 57 -10.18 -4.70 1.33
C TRP A 57 -11.41 -4.35 2.16
N LEU A 58 -11.53 -3.09 2.64
CA LEU A 58 -12.71 -2.63 3.38
C LEU A 58 -13.99 -2.72 2.56
N ALA A 59 -13.90 -2.40 1.26
CA ALA A 59 -15.04 -2.46 0.37
C ALA A 59 -15.58 -3.89 0.23
N VAL A 60 -14.68 -4.87 0.08
CA VAL A 60 -15.04 -6.30 0.07
C VAL A 60 -15.61 -6.73 1.43
N LYS A 61 -14.91 -6.41 2.52
CA LYS A 61 -15.29 -6.81 3.88
C LYS A 61 -16.68 -6.33 4.28
N HIS A 62 -17.09 -5.14 3.84
CA HIS A 62 -18.36 -4.53 4.22
C HIS A 62 -19.41 -4.52 3.10
N GLY A 63 -19.09 -5.06 1.93
CA GLY A 63 -19.96 -5.04 0.75
C GLY A 63 -20.26 -3.64 0.20
N ARG A 64 -19.51 -2.61 0.62
CA ARG A 64 -19.65 -1.22 0.18
C ARG A 64 -18.38 -0.43 0.46
N ARG A 65 -18.11 0.61 -0.34
CA ARG A 65 -17.04 1.57 -0.04
C ARG A 65 -17.37 2.34 1.24
N ILE A 66 -16.40 2.43 2.14
CA ILE A 66 -16.49 3.19 3.39
C ILE A 66 -15.46 4.31 3.33
N SER A 67 -15.92 5.54 3.54
CA SER A 67 -15.03 6.67 3.79
C SER A 67 -14.61 6.64 5.27
N LEU A 68 -13.32 6.48 5.53
CA LEU A 68 -12.76 6.56 6.86
C LEU A 68 -12.22 7.97 7.13
N PRO A 69 -12.29 8.45 8.37
CA PRO A 69 -11.52 9.61 8.81
C PRO A 69 -10.03 9.46 8.45
N GLN A 70 -9.40 10.54 7.96
CA GLN A 70 -8.02 10.52 7.47
C GLN A 70 -7.04 9.94 8.50
N ASN A 71 -7.18 10.33 9.78
CA ASN A 71 -6.33 9.84 10.86
C ASN A 71 -6.40 8.31 11.09
N LEU A 72 -7.49 7.65 10.67
CA LEU A 72 -7.59 6.18 10.70
C LEU A 72 -6.90 5.56 9.49
N VAL A 73 -6.97 6.20 8.33
CA VAL A 73 -6.25 5.79 7.12
C VAL A 73 -4.74 5.92 7.35
N ASP A 74 -4.27 7.04 7.88
CA ASP A 74 -2.85 7.27 8.18
C ASP A 74 -2.28 6.19 9.13
N ARG A 75 -3.04 5.84 10.17
CA ARG A 75 -2.65 4.76 11.10
C ARG A 75 -2.60 3.40 10.42
N ALA A 76 -3.55 3.11 9.52
CA ALA A 76 -3.56 1.87 8.76
C ALA A 76 -2.33 1.78 7.84
N ILE A 77 -2.01 2.87 7.14
CA ILE A 77 -0.80 2.98 6.30
C ILE A 77 0.45 2.67 7.14
N LEU A 78 0.62 3.31 8.29
CA LEU A 78 1.78 3.07 9.16
C LEU A 78 1.89 1.60 9.60
N VAL A 79 0.78 0.95 9.94
CA VAL A 79 0.79 -0.47 10.31
C VAL A 79 1.16 -1.36 9.13
N LEU A 80 0.56 -1.12 7.96
CA LEU A 80 0.81 -1.90 6.75
C LEU A 80 2.25 -1.74 6.26
N TRP A 81 2.76 -0.51 6.30
CA TRP A 81 4.16 -0.19 6.04
C TRP A 81 5.12 -0.96 6.96
N ASN A 82 4.93 -0.83 8.27
CA ASN A 82 5.77 -1.54 9.24
C ASN A 82 5.72 -3.06 9.04
N ARG A 83 4.56 -3.61 8.64
CA ARG A 83 4.44 -5.04 8.35
C ARG A 83 5.17 -5.43 7.07
N ALA A 84 5.09 -4.62 6.02
CA ALA A 84 5.83 -4.84 4.79
C ALA A 84 7.35 -4.83 5.05
N CYS A 85 7.85 -3.91 5.87
CA CYS A 85 9.29 -3.84 6.19
C CYS A 85 9.82 -4.98 7.08
N LEU A 86 8.95 -5.80 7.66
CA LEU A 86 9.32 -6.93 8.54
C LEU A 86 9.34 -8.29 7.84
N LEU A 87 9.00 -8.33 6.55
CA LEU A 87 8.99 -9.53 5.71
C LEU A 87 10.25 -9.62 4.85
#